data_AF-A0A3A4QR64-F1
#
_entry.id   AF-A0A3A4QR64-F1
#
_cell.length_a   1.000
_cell.length_b   1.000
_cell.length_c   1.000
_cell.angle_alpha   90.00
_cell.angle_beta   90.00
_cell.angle_gamma   90.00
#
_symmetry.space_group_name_H-M   'P 1'
#
loop_
_entity.id
_entity.type
_entity.pdbx_description
1 polymer ?
#
loop_
_entity_poly.entity_id
_entity_poly.type
_entity_poly.pdbx_seq_one_letter_code
_entity_poly.pdbx_strand_id
1 'polypeptide(L)' 'MLKVKKVNANNDYTLFVELSDGRTGVFDVKPYLEKGVFKQLQDKNYFKQVKPFFCGIIWPNEQDLSADTIACELKQVEIV' A
#
# COMPACT_ATOMS: atom_id res chain seq x y z
N MET A 1 -13.97 11.04 4.07
CA MET A 1 -13.00 10.58 3.05
C MET A 1 -11.98 9.69 3.74
N LEU A 2 -11.75 8.49 3.21
CA LEU A 2 -10.83 7.52 3.77
C LEU A 2 -9.38 7.94 3.52
N LYS A 3 -8.48 7.66 4.45
CA LYS A 3 -7.04 7.96 4.34
C LYS A 3 -6.20 6.80 4.86
N VAL A 4 -4.97 6.71 4.40
CA VAL A 4 -3.96 5.83 5.01
C VAL A 4 -3.26 6.59 6.14
N LYS A 5 -3.35 6.07 7.36
CA LYS A 5 -2.64 6.61 8.54
C LYS A 5 -1.23 6.07 8.65
N LYS A 6 -1.06 4.76 8.40
CA LYS A 6 0.21 4.06 8.53
C LYS A 6 0.36 3.06 7.40
N VAL A 7 1.58 2.94 6.88
CA VAL A 7 1.95 1.90 5.93
C VAL A 7 3.34 1.38 6.27
N ASN A 8 3.53 0.07 6.20
CA ASN A 8 4.85 -0.57 6.29
C ASN A 8 4.98 -1.62 5.19
N ALA A 9 6.11 -1.60 4.49
CA ALA A 9 6.43 -2.57 3.46
C ALA A 9 7.03 -3.86 4.04
N ASN A 10 6.49 -5.00 3.62
CA ASN A 10 7.03 -6.32 3.91
C ASN A 10 8.01 -6.76 2.80
N ASN A 11 8.76 -7.84 3.04
CA ASN A 11 9.76 -8.35 2.09
C ASN A 11 9.18 -9.11 0.87
N ASP A 12 7.87 -9.36 0.86
CA ASP A 12 7.11 -10.16 -0.10
C ASP A 12 6.16 -9.33 -0.97
N TYR A 13 6.44 -8.03 -1.11
CA TYR A 13 5.63 -7.04 -1.85
C TYR A 13 4.22 -6.85 -1.31
N THR A 14 4.01 -7.16 -0.03
CA THR A 14 2.79 -6.79 0.68
C THR A 14 3.03 -5.56 1.55
N LEU A 15 1.96 -4.83 1.85
CA LEU A 15 1.95 -3.66 2.71
C LEU A 15 1.04 -3.92 3.91
N PHE A 16 1.54 -3.75 5.12
CA PHE A 16 0.66 -3.53 6.26
C PHE A 16 0.11 -2.11 6.20
N VAL A 17 -1.20 -1.95 6.31
CA VAL A 17 -1.88 -0.65 6.22
C VAL A 17 -2.82 -0.45 7.40
N GLU A 18 -2.82 0.76 7.95
CA GLU A 18 -3.86 1.27 8.86
C GLU A 18 -4.63 2.40 8.17
N LEU A 19 -5.95 2.26 8.10
CA LEU A 19 -6.87 3.22 7.53
C LEU A 19 -7.44 4.17 8.58
N SER A 20 -7.92 5.34 8.15
CA SER A 20 -8.44 6.37 9.04
C SER A 20 -9.70 5.98 9.82
N ASP A 21 -10.43 4.97 9.34
CA ASP A 21 -11.63 4.41 9.97
C ASP A 21 -11.33 3.28 10.98
N GLY A 22 -10.05 3.00 11.22
CA GLY A 22 -9.59 2.00 12.19
C GLY A 22 -9.37 0.61 11.61
N ARG A 23 -9.73 0.35 10.35
CA ARG A 23 -9.39 -0.92 9.70
C ARG A 23 -7.88 -1.05 9.52
N THR A 24 -7.35 -2.23 9.84
CA THR A 24 -5.96 -2.60 9.60
C THR A 24 -5.90 -3.90 8.82
N GLY A 25 -4.84 -4.06 8.02
CA GLY A 25 -4.71 -5.28 7.24
C GLY A 25 -3.50 -5.29 6.32
N VAL A 26 -3.46 -6.31 5.48
CA VAL A 26 -2.42 -6.52 4.47
C VAL A 26 -3.00 -6.24 3.09
N PHE A 27 -2.29 -5.40 2.32
CA PHE A 27 -2.57 -5.11 0.91
C PHE A 27 -1.49 -5.74 0.03
N ASP A 28 -1.88 -6.50 -1.00
CA ASP A 28 -0.96 -7.20 -1.88
C ASP A 28 -0.64 -6.39 -3.14
N VAL A 29 0.61 -5.97 -3.30
CA VAL A 29 1.04 -5.14 -4.44
C VAL A 29 1.47 -5.99 -5.65
N LYS A 30 1.64 -7.31 -5.47
CA LYS A 30 2.08 -8.22 -6.55
C LYS A 30 1.26 -8.11 -7.85
N PRO A 31 -0.08 -7.98 -7.83
CA PRO A 31 -0.89 -7.83 -9.06
C PRO A 31 -0.59 -6.56 -9.88
N TYR A 32 0.13 -5.59 -9.30
CA TYR A 32 0.49 -4.33 -9.93
C TYR A 32 1.90 -4.33 -10.51
N LEU A 33 2.78 -5.23 -10.08
CA LEU A 33 4.21 -5.20 -10.41
C LEU A 33 4.52 -5.30 -11.90
N GLU A 34 3.61 -5.81 -12.73
CA GLU A 34 3.79 -5.90 -14.18
C GLU A 34 3.06 -4.80 -14.96
N LYS A 35 2.38 -3.86 -14.27
CA LYS A 35 1.51 -2.85 -14.87
C LYS A 35 2.20 -1.49 -14.96
N GLY A 36 2.53 -1.06 -16.18
CA GLY A 36 2.94 0.32 -16.46
C GLY A 36 4.01 0.86 -15.51
N VAL A 37 3.73 2.00 -14.87
CA VAL A 37 4.64 2.69 -13.94
C VAL A 37 4.95 1.89 -12.67
N PHE A 38 4.11 0.93 -12.29
CA PHE A 38 4.33 0.10 -11.10
C PHE A 38 5.41 -0.97 -11.28
N LYS A 39 5.94 -1.16 -12.50
CA LYS A 39 7.11 -2.02 -12.72
C LYS A 39 8.34 -1.62 -11.91
N GLN A 40 8.46 -0.33 -11.56
CA GLN A 40 9.55 0.14 -10.69
C GLN A 40 9.50 -0.47 -9.28
N LEU A 41 8.32 -0.92 -8.83
CA LEU A 41 8.16 -1.54 -7.52
C LEU A 41 8.77 -2.95 -7.42
N GLN A 42 9.25 -3.52 -8.54
CA GLN A 42 10.01 -4.77 -8.51
C GLN A 42 11.39 -4.60 -7.84
N ASP A 43 11.93 -3.39 -7.78
CA ASP A 43 13.07 -3.09 -6.92
C ASP A 43 12.58 -3.00 -5.46
N LYS A 44 12.99 -3.97 -4.64
CA LYS A 44 12.61 -4.03 -3.21
C LYS A 44 13.04 -2.81 -2.41
N ASN A 45 14.19 -2.21 -2.71
CA ASN A 45 14.66 -1.02 -2.01
C ASN A 45 13.82 0.20 -2.39
N TYR A 46 13.38 0.27 -3.64
CA TYR A 46 12.43 1.30 -4.09
C TYR A 46 11.04 1.09 -3.49
N PHE A 47 10.52 -0.15 -3.52
CA PHE A 47 9.23 -0.52 -2.94
C PHE A 47 9.10 -0.14 -1.46
N LYS A 48 10.17 -0.33 -0.68
CA LYS A 48 10.22 0.01 0.75
C LYS A 48 10.12 1.50 1.06
N GLN A 49 10.24 2.37 0.06
CA GLN A 49 10.11 3.83 0.23
C GLN A 49 8.66 4.32 0.22
N VAL A 50 7.69 3.40 0.19
CA VAL A 50 6.26 3.71 0.33
C VAL A 50 5.99 4.56 1.57
N LYS A 51 5.13 5.57 1.42
CA LYS A 51 4.68 6.42 2.53
C LYS A 51 3.23 6.87 2.34
N PRO A 52 2.52 7.24 3.42
CA PRO A 52 1.22 7.87 3.29
C PRO A 52 1.32 9.20 2.53
N PHE A 53 0.33 9.50 1.69
CA PHE A 53 0.27 10.73 0.90
C PHE A 53 -1.19 11.10 0.61
N PHE A 54 -1.59 12.33 1.00
CA PHE A 54 -2.98 12.79 0.94
C PHE A 54 -3.99 11.80 1.54
N CYS A 55 -4.69 11.06 0.67
CA CYS A 55 -5.72 10.08 1.01
C CYS A 55 -5.33 8.67 0.59
N GLY A 56 -4.04 8.38 0.39
CA GLY A 56 -3.53 7.11 -0.08
C GLY A 56 -2.07 6.90 0.29
N ILE A 57 -1.34 6.19 -0.56
CA ILE A 57 0.12 5.99 -0.45
C ILE A 57 0.80 6.44 -1.74
N ILE A 58 2.09 6.75 -1.64
CA ILE A 58 2.93 7.12 -2.78
C ILE A 58 4.33 6.50 -2.69
N TRP A 59 4.96 6.31 -3.85
CA TRP A 59 6.38 6.04 -4.02
C TRP A 59 7.13 7.27 -4.57
N PRO A 60 8.48 7.31 -4.51
CA PRO A 60 9.25 8.51 -4.87
C PRO A 60 8.99 9.08 -6.27
N ASN A 61 8.74 8.25 -7.28
CA ASN A 61 8.44 8.66 -8.65
C ASN A 61 6.93 8.77 -8.91
N GLU A 62 6.18 9.19 -7.89
CA GLU A 62 4.77 9.59 -8.00
C GLU A 62 3.78 8.47 -8.35
N GLN A 63 4.18 7.20 -8.30
CA GLN A 63 3.20 6.12 -8.30
C GLN A 63 2.38 6.19 -7.01
N ASP A 64 1.06 6.25 -7.12
CA ASP A 64 0.17 6.32 -5.98
C ASP A 64 -0.97 5.28 -6.05
N LEU A 65 -1.52 4.96 -4.88
CA LEU A 65 -2.74 4.18 -4.74
C LEU A 65 -3.63 4.84 -3.69
N SER A 66 -4.90 5.08 -4.04
CA SER A 66 -5.88 5.68 -3.14
C SER A 66 -6.25 4.75 -1.98
N ALA A 67 -6.65 5.32 -0.83
CA ALA A 67 -7.16 4.52 0.29
C ALA A 67 -8.38 3.69 -0.09
N ASP A 68 -9.23 4.16 -1.00
CA ASP A 68 -10.39 3.40 -1.48
C ASP A 68 -9.95 2.13 -2.22
N THR A 69 -8.95 2.24 -3.11
CA THR A 69 -8.36 1.06 -3.80
C THR A 69 -7.80 0.07 -2.80
N ILE A 70 -7.02 0.57 -1.83
CA ILE A 70 -6.43 -0.26 -0.78
C ILE A 70 -7.52 -0.95 0.04
N ALA A 71 -8.56 -0.21 0.45
CA ALA A 71 -9.63 -0.73 1.30
C ALA A 71 -10.47 -1.81 0.62
N CYS A 72 -10.65 -1.75 -0.70
CA CYS A 72 -11.36 -2.78 -1.47
C CYS A 72 -10.65 -4.14 -1.46
N GLU A 73 -9.32 -4.15 -1.39
CA GLU A 73 -8.51 -5.38 -1.46
C GLU A 73 -7.80 -5.71 -0.13
N LEU A 74 -8.09 -4.93 0.92
CA LEU A 74 -7.44 -5.08 2.22
C LEU A 74 -7.86 -6.38 2.89
N LYS A 75 -6.90 -7.26 3.14
CA LYS A 75 -7.12 -8.47 3.94
C LYS A 75 -6.93 -8.11 5.41
N GLN A 76 -8.02 -8.05 6.15
CA GLN A 76 -7.96 -7.71 7.57
C GLN A 76 -7.16 -8.78 8.33
N VAL A 77 -6.28 -8.32 9.22
CA VAL A 77 -5.60 -9.19 10.16
C VAL A 77 -6.43 -9.16 11.42
N GLU A 78 -7.10 -10.26 11.75
CA GLU A 78 -7.78 -10.40 13.04
C GLU A 78 -6.70 -10.44 14.12
N ILE A 79 -6.73 -9.46 15.04
CA ILE A 79 -6.02 -9.57 16.31
C ILE A 79 -6.89 -10.47 17.17
N VAL A 80 -6.53 -11.75 17.24
CA VAL A 80 -7.01 -12.68 18.27
C VAL A 80 -6.36 -12.39 19.61
#